data_AF-A0A965RRR2-F1
#
_entry.id   AF-A0A965RRR2-F1
#
_cell.length_a   1.000
_cell.length_b   1.000
_cell.length_c   1.000
_cell.angle_alpha   90.00
_cell.angle_beta   90.00
_cell.angle_gamma   90.00
#
_symmetry.space_group_name_H-M   'P 1'
#
loop_
_entity.id
_entity.type
_entity.pdbx_description
1 polymer ?
#
loop_
_entity_poly.entity_id
_entity_poly.type
_entity_poly.pdbx_seq_one_letter_code
_entity_poly.pdbx_strand_id
1 'polypeptide(L)'
;MKKNDWIILVVTGVYSYFFYNEMIGLNLSLFTLILLITSIIKDKELLKNRNWLAVAGFSLMASCGLAYYGNLLSILAVIFSLLILAGMSVSRNGSILIAYFHGFYSVIVSCGDDMRSMRERYHNNSRNLPSQKRLLLIAIPILISLVFIGLYRASNPIFEEITNKINFDWISFSWIFFTMVGMWAIYGFFHAKYVTEVKNFDEPETMKVDRNQKSEYHLFGKIISVVDENFSAKLLFVMLNLVILILNLGDLNFIFIDQTLPENYTFAQFLHQGVGTLIFSIIISIAIVLFYFRGELNFLSQNKFVKILAYLWLL
;
A
#
# COMPACT_ATOMS: atom_id res chain seq x y z
N MET A 1 -11.94 -9.09 21.46
CA MET A 1 -11.24 -7.79 21.50
C MET A 1 -9.98 -8.00 22.31
N LYS A 2 -8.80 -7.82 21.70
CA LYS A 2 -7.54 -7.91 22.45
C LYS A 2 -7.44 -6.65 23.33
N LYS A 3 -6.73 -6.74 24.45
CA LYS A 3 -6.65 -5.70 25.51
C LYS A 3 -6.18 -4.31 25.02
N ASN A 4 -5.69 -4.21 23.78
CA ASN A 4 -5.08 -3.01 23.18
C ASN A 4 -5.88 -2.39 22.01
N ASP A 5 -7.09 -2.89 21.69
CA ASP A 5 -7.88 -2.38 20.55
C ASP A 5 -8.32 -0.91 20.75
N TRP A 6 -8.36 -0.42 22.01
CA TRP A 6 -8.66 0.97 22.34
C TRP A 6 -7.61 1.96 21.79
N ILE A 7 -6.36 1.52 21.58
CA ILE A 7 -5.28 2.35 21.03
C ILE A 7 -5.64 2.79 19.61
N ILE A 8 -6.29 1.93 18.82
CA ILE A 8 -6.69 2.23 17.45
C ILE A 8 -7.72 3.36 17.42
N LEU A 9 -8.68 3.36 18.36
CA LEU A 9 -9.67 4.43 18.48
C LEU A 9 -9.01 5.76 18.85
N VAL A 10 -8.06 5.74 19.79
CA VAL A 10 -7.32 6.95 20.21
C VAL A 10 -6.50 7.51 19.05
N VAL A 11 -5.74 6.67 18.33
CA VAL A 11 -4.94 7.11 17.18
C VAL A 11 -5.83 7.60 16.05
N THR A 12 -7.01 7.02 15.84
CA THR A 12 -8.01 7.49 14.87
C THR A 12 -8.53 8.88 15.23
N GLY A 13 -8.80 9.14 16.52
CA GLY A 13 -9.19 10.46 17.00
C GLY A 13 -8.09 11.50 16.75
N VAL A 14 -6.83 11.15 17.05
CA VAL A 14 -5.68 12.02 16.77
C VAL A 14 -5.53 12.30 15.27
N TYR A 15 -5.67 11.27 14.42
CA TYR A 15 -5.63 11.42 12.96
C TYR A 15 -6.69 12.38 12.46
N SER A 16 -7.93 12.21 12.92
CA SER A 16 -9.03 13.09 12.57
C SER A 16 -8.72 14.55 12.94
N TYR A 17 -8.23 14.77 14.15
CA TYR A 17 -7.89 16.11 14.63
C TYR A 17 -6.71 16.74 13.88
N PHE A 18 -5.69 15.96 13.51
CA PHE A 18 -4.47 16.48 12.89
C PHE A 18 -4.60 16.73 11.39
N PHE A 19 -5.49 16.05 10.68
CA PHE A 19 -5.53 16.12 9.22
C PHE A 19 -6.83 16.64 8.64
N TYR A 20 -7.91 16.70 9.41
CA TYR A 20 -9.16 17.24 8.91
C TYR A 20 -9.08 18.77 8.81
N ASN A 21 -9.16 19.30 7.59
CA ASN A 21 -9.04 20.74 7.25
C ASN A 21 -7.71 21.41 7.63
N GLU A 22 -6.67 20.62 7.93
CA GLU A 22 -5.36 21.11 8.37
C GLU A 22 -4.26 20.76 7.37
N MET A 23 -3.16 21.52 7.39
CA MET A 23 -2.02 21.25 6.51
C MET A 23 -1.22 20.03 6.97
N ILE A 24 -0.82 19.19 6.00
CA ILE A 24 -0.20 17.89 6.27
C ILE A 24 1.18 18.00 6.94
N GLY A 25 1.96 19.06 6.68
CA GLY A 25 3.39 19.16 6.98
C GLY A 25 3.81 18.71 8.40
N LEU A 26 3.72 19.61 9.37
CA LEU A 26 4.14 19.32 10.75
C LEU A 26 3.23 18.27 11.41
N ASN A 27 1.95 18.24 11.03
CA ASN A 27 0.97 17.31 11.56
C ASN A 27 1.34 15.86 11.26
N LEU A 28 1.87 15.57 10.06
CA LEU A 28 2.35 14.24 9.72
C LEU A 28 3.60 13.85 10.52
N SER A 29 4.49 14.80 10.82
CA SER A 29 5.65 14.53 11.67
C SER A 29 5.23 14.17 13.10
N LEU A 30 4.37 14.95 13.74
CA LEU A 30 3.84 14.63 15.07
C LEU A 30 3.08 13.31 15.06
N PHE A 31 2.29 13.05 14.01
CA PHE A 31 1.55 11.80 13.87
C PHE A 31 2.47 10.58 13.76
N THR A 32 3.59 10.68 13.05
CA THR A 32 4.57 9.58 12.97
C THR A 32 5.17 9.23 14.33
N LEU A 33 5.44 10.23 15.17
CA LEU A 33 5.94 10.02 16.52
C LEU A 33 4.89 9.31 17.38
N ILE A 34 3.62 9.72 17.29
CA ILE A 34 2.50 9.08 18.00
C ILE A 34 2.33 7.62 17.54
N LEU A 35 2.43 7.34 16.24
CA LEU A 35 2.36 5.98 15.70
C LEU A 35 3.49 5.09 16.21
N LEU A 36 4.71 5.61 16.31
CA LEU A 36 5.85 4.85 16.82
C LEU A 36 5.67 4.50 18.31
N ILE A 37 5.28 5.48 19.13
CA ILE A 37 5.02 5.28 20.56
C ILE A 37 3.92 4.22 20.75
N THR A 38 2.82 4.36 20.04
CA THR A 38 1.68 3.44 20.16
C THR A 38 2.00 2.03 19.64
N SER A 39 2.86 1.91 18.64
CA SER A 39 3.40 0.61 18.18
C SER A 39 4.21 -0.09 19.26
N ILE A 40 5.11 0.64 19.94
CA ILE A 40 5.93 0.09 21.04
C ILE A 40 5.07 -0.29 22.25
N ILE A 41 4.03 0.50 22.56
CA ILE A 41 3.09 0.17 23.63
C ILE A 41 2.30 -1.11 23.30
N LYS A 42 1.90 -1.27 22.03
CA LYS A 42 1.12 -2.43 21.58
C LYS A 42 1.95 -3.71 21.64
N ASP A 43 3.21 -3.65 21.23
CA ASP A 43 4.13 -4.78 21.26
C ASP A 43 5.55 -4.34 21.69
N LYS A 44 5.88 -4.64 22.95
CA LYS A 44 7.18 -4.34 23.54
C LYS A 44 8.31 -5.18 22.94
N GLU A 45 8.00 -6.30 22.28
CA GLU A 45 9.03 -7.13 21.66
C GLU A 45 9.65 -6.47 20.43
N LEU A 46 8.98 -5.50 19.81
CA LEU A 46 9.50 -4.72 18.69
C LEU A 46 10.83 -4.02 19.04
N LEU A 47 11.01 -3.60 20.29
CA LEU A 47 12.25 -3.00 20.79
C LEU A 47 13.46 -3.94 20.74
N LYS A 48 13.25 -5.25 20.70
CA LYS A 48 14.34 -6.21 20.56
C LYS A 48 14.76 -6.41 19.09
N ASN A 49 13.95 -5.96 18.12
CA ASN A 49 14.27 -6.09 16.70
C ASN A 49 15.10 -4.88 16.22
N ARG A 50 16.38 -5.12 15.92
CA ARG A 50 17.29 -4.09 15.42
C ARG A 50 16.86 -3.50 14.07
N ASN A 51 16.26 -4.31 13.18
CA ASN A 51 15.81 -3.84 11.87
C ASN A 51 14.62 -2.90 12.00
N TRP A 52 13.65 -3.25 12.85
CA TRP A 52 12.50 -2.42 13.15
C TRP A 52 12.92 -1.08 13.77
N LEU A 53 13.87 -1.10 14.71
CA LEU A 53 14.43 0.13 15.30
C LEU A 53 15.14 1.02 14.27
N ALA A 54 15.88 0.43 13.33
CA ALA A 54 16.54 1.18 12.27
C ALA A 54 15.50 1.90 11.38
N VAL A 55 14.46 1.19 10.95
CA VAL A 55 13.37 1.79 10.15
C VAL A 55 12.60 2.85 10.93
N ALA A 56 12.37 2.65 12.23
CA ALA A 56 11.77 3.68 13.09
C ALA A 56 12.65 4.94 13.19
N GLY A 57 13.98 4.79 13.25
CA GLY A 57 14.91 5.91 13.21
C GLY A 57 14.86 6.67 11.88
N PHE A 58 14.84 5.94 10.76
CA PHE A 58 14.74 6.55 9.43
C PHE A 58 13.39 7.24 9.19
N SER A 59 12.29 6.68 9.68
CA SER A 59 10.97 7.33 9.58
C SER A 59 10.92 8.63 10.37
N LEU A 60 11.56 8.68 11.56
CA LEU A 60 11.71 9.92 12.31
C LEU A 60 12.57 10.95 11.57
N MET A 61 13.71 10.56 11.01
CA MET A 61 14.55 11.47 10.21
C MET A 61 13.80 12.02 8.99
N ALA A 62 13.06 11.15 8.27
CA ALA A 62 12.20 11.57 7.16
C ALA A 62 11.11 12.54 7.62
N SER A 63 10.53 12.31 8.80
CA SER A 63 9.51 13.19 9.39
C SER A 63 10.06 14.57 9.75
N CYS A 64 11.30 14.64 10.28
CA CYS A 64 11.97 15.92 10.55
C CYS A 64 12.27 16.66 9.24
N GLY A 65 12.70 15.94 8.20
CA GLY A 65 12.88 16.50 6.86
C GLY A 65 11.58 17.06 6.29
N LEU A 66 10.45 16.37 6.50
CA LEU A 66 9.13 16.89 6.11
C LEU A 66 8.76 18.17 6.88
N ALA A 67 9.01 18.21 8.19
CA ALA A 67 8.74 19.39 9.00
C ALA A 67 9.55 20.62 8.54
N TYR A 68 10.74 20.41 7.99
CA TYR A 68 11.61 21.49 7.51
C TYR A 68 11.30 21.94 6.07
N TYR A 69 11.13 20.98 5.14
CA TYR A 69 11.00 21.30 3.71
C TYR A 69 9.56 21.39 3.21
N GLY A 70 8.60 20.71 3.84
CA GLY A 70 7.19 20.77 3.46
C GLY A 70 6.85 20.28 2.03
N ASN A 71 7.78 19.59 1.36
CA ASN A 71 7.63 19.18 -0.04
C ASN A 71 6.90 17.83 -0.21
N LEU A 72 6.28 17.64 -1.37
CA LEU A 72 5.56 16.40 -1.71
C LEU A 72 6.44 15.15 -1.65
N LEU A 73 7.72 15.24 -2.06
CA LEU A 73 8.67 14.13 -1.94
C LEU A 73 8.87 13.71 -0.48
N SER A 74 8.94 14.66 0.45
CA SER A 74 9.10 14.38 1.88
C SER A 74 7.85 13.71 2.45
N ILE A 75 6.65 14.10 1.98
CA ILE A 75 5.39 13.43 2.36
C ILE A 75 5.42 11.97 1.90
N LEU A 76 5.78 11.72 0.64
CA LEU A 76 5.87 10.36 0.10
C LEU A 76 6.91 9.52 0.83
N ALA A 77 8.08 10.07 1.14
CA ALA A 77 9.12 9.39 1.90
C ALA A 77 8.62 8.93 3.28
N VAL A 78 7.89 9.79 3.98
CA VAL A 78 7.28 9.44 5.27
C VAL A 78 6.24 8.32 5.10
N ILE A 79 5.35 8.42 4.12
CA ILE A 79 4.35 7.38 3.84
C ILE A 79 5.01 6.03 3.53
N PHE A 80 6.03 6.00 2.67
CA PHE A 80 6.79 4.78 2.37
C PHE A 80 7.45 4.18 3.61
N SER A 81 8.06 5.02 4.45
CA SER A 81 8.69 4.57 5.69
C SER A 81 7.68 3.95 6.67
N LEU A 82 6.47 4.51 6.78
CA LEU A 82 5.41 3.97 7.63
C LEU A 82 4.88 2.63 7.11
N LEU A 83 4.77 2.44 5.79
CA LEU A 83 4.37 1.16 5.20
C LEU A 83 5.41 0.07 5.47
N ILE A 84 6.70 0.37 5.32
CA ILE A 84 7.78 -0.58 5.66
C ILE A 84 7.73 -0.93 7.14
N LEU A 85 7.50 0.06 8.01
CA LEU A 85 7.41 -0.14 9.46
C LEU A 85 6.22 -1.05 9.84
N ALA A 86 5.07 -0.88 9.18
CA ALA A 86 3.92 -1.77 9.35
C ALA A 86 4.27 -3.22 8.97
N GLY A 87 4.94 -3.41 7.83
CA GLY A 87 5.36 -4.74 7.38
C GLY A 87 6.37 -5.41 8.31
N MET A 88 7.41 -4.68 8.73
CA MET A 88 8.43 -5.19 9.65
C MET A 88 7.90 -5.52 11.05
N SER A 89 6.75 -4.95 11.43
CA SER A 89 6.06 -5.32 12.68
C SER A 89 5.52 -6.75 12.64
N VAL A 90 5.45 -7.36 11.45
CA VAL A 90 5.00 -8.75 11.23
C VAL A 90 6.18 -9.63 10.80
N SER A 91 6.94 -9.19 9.79
CA SER A 91 8.09 -9.93 9.26
C SER A 91 9.38 -9.49 9.96
N ARG A 92 9.66 -10.08 11.13
CA ARG A 92 10.79 -9.68 11.98
C ARG A 92 12.16 -9.75 11.28
N ASN A 93 12.33 -10.70 10.35
CA ASN A 93 13.57 -10.94 9.61
C ASN A 93 13.41 -10.80 8.08
N GLY A 94 12.30 -10.24 7.59
CA GLY A 94 12.06 -10.16 6.15
C GLY A 94 12.83 -9.02 5.47
N SER A 95 12.99 -9.12 4.16
CA SER A 95 13.57 -8.05 3.34
C SER A 95 12.73 -6.76 3.43
N ILE A 96 13.37 -5.59 3.36
CA ILE A 96 12.71 -4.27 3.42
C ILE A 96 11.66 -4.13 2.31
N LEU A 97 11.97 -4.63 1.11
CA LEU A 97 11.09 -4.55 -0.05
C LEU A 97 9.85 -5.44 0.13
N ILE A 98 10.03 -6.62 0.73
CA ILE A 98 8.94 -7.53 1.06
C ILE A 98 8.08 -6.95 2.20
N ALA A 99 8.72 -6.34 3.20
CA ALA A 99 8.03 -5.62 4.26
C ALA A 99 7.18 -4.46 3.71
N TYR A 100 7.66 -3.71 2.73
CA TYR A 100 6.86 -2.68 2.06
C TYR A 100 5.58 -3.25 1.44
N PHE A 101 5.68 -4.34 0.67
CA PHE A 101 4.50 -4.97 0.06
C PHE A 101 3.55 -5.56 1.11
N HIS A 102 4.07 -6.14 2.19
CA HIS A 102 3.24 -6.59 3.31
C HIS A 102 2.51 -5.43 3.99
N GLY A 103 3.19 -4.31 4.22
CA GLY A 103 2.57 -3.10 4.76
C GLY A 103 1.44 -2.61 3.86
N PHE A 104 1.70 -2.47 2.57
CA PHE A 104 0.70 -2.03 1.59
C PHE A 104 -0.50 -2.99 1.51
N TYR A 105 -0.23 -4.30 1.39
CA TYR A 105 -1.27 -5.34 1.38
C TYR A 105 -2.12 -5.28 2.65
N SER A 106 -1.50 -5.09 3.81
CA SER A 106 -2.20 -5.06 5.07
C SER A 106 -3.17 -3.89 5.21
N VAL A 107 -2.80 -2.70 4.72
CA VAL A 107 -3.70 -1.53 4.71
C VAL A 107 -4.96 -1.83 3.90
N ILE A 108 -4.81 -2.49 2.75
CA ILE A 108 -5.93 -2.82 1.87
C ILE A 108 -6.79 -3.96 2.43
N VAL A 109 -6.17 -5.04 2.89
CA VAL A 109 -6.86 -6.32 3.10
C VAL A 109 -7.29 -6.56 4.56
N SER A 110 -6.62 -5.93 5.53
CA SER A 110 -6.83 -6.17 6.97
C SER A 110 -8.31 -6.14 7.40
N CYS A 111 -9.07 -5.15 6.93
CA CYS A 111 -10.48 -4.96 7.27
C CYS A 111 -11.37 -6.05 6.62
N GLY A 112 -11.12 -6.39 5.36
CA GLY A 112 -11.89 -7.40 4.62
C GLY A 112 -11.73 -8.81 5.18
N ASP A 113 -10.49 -9.21 5.49
CA ASP A 113 -10.20 -10.55 6.02
C ASP A 113 -10.69 -10.74 7.45
N ASP A 114 -10.65 -9.70 8.28
CA ASP A 114 -11.22 -9.80 9.63
C ASP A 114 -12.75 -9.85 9.59
N MET A 115 -13.38 -9.14 8.65
CA MET A 115 -14.83 -9.24 8.44
C MET A 115 -15.22 -10.64 7.91
N ARG A 116 -14.42 -11.23 7.03
CA ARG A 116 -14.60 -12.61 6.54
C ARG A 116 -14.39 -13.64 7.66
N SER A 117 -13.29 -13.56 8.41
CA SER A 117 -13.01 -14.49 9.51
C SER A 117 -14.00 -14.30 10.68
N MET A 118 -14.56 -13.10 10.86
CA MET A 118 -15.66 -12.86 11.80
C MET A 118 -16.96 -13.50 11.31
N ARG A 119 -17.26 -13.45 10.01
CA ARG A 119 -18.40 -14.13 9.38
C ARG A 119 -18.28 -15.65 9.45
N GLU A 120 -17.09 -16.20 9.24
CA GLU A 120 -16.80 -17.64 9.35
C GLU A 120 -16.87 -18.12 10.81
N ARG A 121 -16.34 -17.33 11.77
CA ARG A 121 -16.49 -17.60 13.22
C ARG A 121 -17.94 -17.50 13.69
N TYR A 122 -18.73 -16.60 13.10
CA TYR A 122 -20.16 -16.47 13.35
C TYR A 122 -20.94 -17.69 12.87
N HIS A 123 -20.57 -18.26 11.72
CA HIS A 123 -21.27 -19.42 11.18
C HIS A 123 -20.96 -20.70 11.96
N ASN A 124 -19.74 -20.83 12.49
CA ASN A 124 -19.29 -22.04 13.19
C ASN A 124 -19.52 -22.05 14.71
N ASN A 125 -19.83 -20.92 15.35
CA ASN A 125 -19.94 -20.86 16.81
C ASN A 125 -21.24 -20.17 17.27
N SER A 126 -22.32 -20.96 17.42
CA SER A 126 -23.61 -20.53 17.98
C SER A 126 -23.61 -20.52 19.52
N ARG A 127 -22.68 -19.78 20.14
CA ARG A 127 -22.72 -19.43 21.57
C ARG A 127 -21.74 -18.28 21.82
N ASN A 128 -22.28 -17.17 22.33
CA ASN A 128 -21.64 -15.88 22.64
C ASN A 128 -21.58 -14.87 21.49
N LEU A 129 -22.69 -14.14 21.29
CA LEU A 129 -22.64 -12.83 20.65
C LEU A 129 -22.13 -11.77 21.64
N PRO A 130 -21.07 -11.03 21.25
CA PRO A 130 -21.11 -9.60 21.51
C PRO A 130 -20.34 -8.79 20.45
N SER A 131 -21.06 -7.97 19.67
CA SER A 131 -20.61 -6.64 19.20
C SER A 131 -21.66 -6.06 18.25
N GLN A 132 -22.05 -6.77 17.18
CA GLN A 132 -23.03 -6.25 16.22
C GLN A 132 -24.46 -6.14 16.76
N LYS A 133 -24.98 -7.14 17.49
CA LYS A 133 -26.30 -7.00 18.15
C LYS A 133 -26.30 -5.91 19.22
N ARG A 134 -25.17 -5.66 19.90
CA ARG A 134 -25.02 -4.61 20.91
C ARG A 134 -24.94 -3.22 20.28
N LEU A 135 -24.26 -3.10 19.14
CA LEU A 135 -24.19 -1.89 18.33
C LEU A 135 -25.55 -1.56 17.70
N LEU A 136 -26.29 -2.56 17.23
CA LEU A 136 -27.68 -2.39 16.78
C LEU A 136 -28.62 -2.04 17.96
N LEU A 137 -28.44 -2.66 19.13
CA LEU A 137 -29.21 -2.34 20.35
C LEU A 137 -28.97 -0.91 20.86
N ILE A 138 -27.82 -0.30 20.56
CA ILE A 138 -27.47 1.07 20.92
C ILE A 138 -27.87 2.04 19.80
N ALA A 139 -27.66 1.66 18.54
CA ALA A 139 -28.00 2.48 17.38
C ALA A 139 -29.50 2.71 17.24
N ILE A 140 -30.34 1.70 17.53
CA ILE A 140 -31.80 1.82 17.43
C ILE A 140 -32.34 2.90 18.41
N PRO A 141 -32.05 2.87 19.72
CA PRO A 141 -32.45 3.93 20.64
C PRO A 141 -31.91 5.31 20.28
N ILE A 142 -30.66 5.40 19.81
CA ILE A 142 -30.06 6.67 19.38
C ILE A 142 -30.81 7.25 18.17
N LEU A 143 -31.11 6.42 17.18
CA LEU A 143 -31.81 6.84 15.97
C LEU A 143 -33.25 7.26 16.27
N ILE A 144 -33.95 6.52 17.13
CA ILE A 144 -35.27 6.90 17.64
C ILE A 144 -35.18 8.23 18.40
N SER A 145 -34.18 8.39 19.28
CA SER A 145 -33.98 9.64 20.04
C SER A 145 -33.71 10.83 19.13
N LEU A 146 -32.92 10.67 18.07
CA LEU A 146 -32.67 11.71 17.06
C LEU A 146 -33.94 12.12 16.32
N VAL A 147 -34.80 11.15 15.97
CA VAL A 147 -36.11 11.42 15.35
C VAL A 147 -36.99 12.24 16.30
N PHE A 148 -37.05 11.86 17.58
CA PHE A 148 -37.81 12.62 18.58
C PHE A 148 -37.26 14.03 18.83
N ILE A 149 -35.93 14.20 18.86
CA ILE A 149 -35.30 15.54 18.93
C ILE A 149 -35.71 16.39 17.72
N GLY A 150 -35.72 15.82 16.51
CA GLY A 150 -36.19 16.51 15.30
C GLY A 150 -37.67 16.93 15.39
N LEU A 151 -38.54 16.03 15.86
CA LEU A 151 -39.96 16.31 16.07
C LEU A 151 -40.19 17.40 17.13
N TYR A 152 -39.47 17.36 18.26
CA TYR A 152 -39.58 18.38 19.31
C TYR A 152 -39.03 19.74 18.87
N ARG A 153 -37.97 19.75 18.07
CA ARG A 153 -37.46 20.97 17.44
C ARG A 153 -38.52 21.60 16.52
N ALA A 154 -39.18 20.79 15.68
CA ALA A 154 -40.23 21.29 14.78
C ALA A 154 -41.51 21.73 15.49
N SER A 155 -41.77 21.22 16.70
CA SER A 155 -43.03 21.44 17.43
C SER A 155 -42.95 22.50 18.53
N ASN A 156 -41.75 22.90 18.97
CA ASN A 156 -41.58 23.83 20.09
C ASN A 156 -40.47 24.87 19.79
N PRO A 157 -40.81 26.16 19.61
CA PRO A 157 -39.84 27.20 19.28
C PRO A 157 -38.79 27.44 20.39
N ILE A 158 -39.12 27.18 21.66
CA ILE A 158 -38.14 27.24 22.76
C ILE A 158 -37.12 26.11 22.65
N PHE A 159 -37.59 24.91 22.27
CA PHE A 159 -36.72 23.75 22.09
C PHE A 159 -35.85 23.88 20.83
N GLU A 160 -36.38 24.53 19.79
CA GLU A 160 -35.60 24.91 18.61
C GLU A 160 -34.46 25.86 18.95
N GLU A 161 -34.72 26.90 19.73
CA GLU A 161 -33.70 27.87 20.14
C GLU A 161 -32.59 27.22 21.01
N ILE A 162 -32.96 26.27 21.88
CA ILE A 162 -32.00 25.50 22.68
C ILE A 162 -31.17 24.55 21.80
N THR A 163 -31.81 23.89 20.84
CA THR A 163 -31.12 22.95 19.93
C THR A 163 -30.21 23.68 18.94
N ASN A 164 -30.59 24.89 18.50
CA ASN A 164 -29.77 25.73 17.64
C ASN A 164 -28.50 26.24 18.35
N LYS A 165 -28.49 26.34 19.68
CA LYS A 165 -27.28 26.61 20.47
C LYS A 165 -26.32 25.43 20.51
N ILE A 166 -26.79 24.22 20.24
CA ILE A 166 -25.96 23.02 20.09
C ILE A 166 -25.43 23.04 18.65
N ASN A 167 -24.26 23.65 18.47
CA ASN A 167 -23.62 23.71 17.17
C ASN A 167 -23.09 22.31 16.79
N PHE A 168 -23.67 21.70 15.75
CA PHE A 168 -23.23 20.42 15.15
C PHE A 168 -22.36 20.62 13.89
N ASP A 169 -21.95 21.85 13.56
CA ASP A 169 -21.14 22.17 12.38
C ASP A 169 -19.77 21.46 12.39
N TRP A 170 -19.33 20.96 13.55
CA TRP A 170 -18.11 20.17 13.68
C TRP A 170 -18.24 18.72 13.15
N ILE A 171 -19.46 18.16 13.06
CA ILE A 171 -19.72 16.86 12.43
C ILE A 171 -20.26 17.11 11.03
N SER A 172 -19.36 17.11 10.04
CA SER A 172 -19.76 17.09 8.64
C SER A 172 -19.75 15.65 8.10
N PHE A 173 -20.52 15.39 7.04
CA PHE A 173 -20.43 14.11 6.33
C PHE A 173 -19.00 13.85 5.80
N SER A 174 -18.30 14.91 5.40
CA SER A 174 -16.89 14.86 4.99
C SER A 174 -15.99 14.38 6.15
N TRP A 175 -16.21 14.89 7.37
CA TRP A 175 -15.49 14.49 8.57
C TRP A 175 -15.72 13.01 8.90
N ILE A 176 -16.97 12.55 8.85
CA ILE A 176 -17.31 11.14 9.09
C ILE A 176 -16.61 10.23 8.07
N PHE A 177 -16.65 10.58 6.79
CA PHE A 177 -15.99 9.80 5.76
C PHE A 177 -14.46 9.80 5.92
N PHE A 178 -13.87 10.98 6.20
CA PHE A 178 -12.45 11.14 6.44
C PHE A 178 -11.95 10.32 7.63
N THR A 179 -12.67 10.38 8.75
CA THR A 179 -12.36 9.57 9.95
C THR A 179 -12.49 8.07 9.70
N MET A 180 -13.48 7.65 8.91
CA MET A 180 -13.66 6.24 8.55
C MET A 180 -12.51 5.70 7.70
N VAL A 181 -12.05 6.48 6.71
CA VAL A 181 -10.86 6.14 5.90
C VAL A 181 -9.60 6.09 6.77
N GLY A 182 -9.42 7.06 7.67
CA GLY A 182 -8.32 7.07 8.63
C GLY A 182 -8.31 5.85 9.54
N MET A 183 -9.48 5.50 10.08
CA MET A 183 -9.66 4.31 10.91
C MET A 183 -9.26 3.03 10.15
N TRP A 184 -9.65 2.92 8.88
CA TRP A 184 -9.28 1.79 8.05
C TRP A 184 -7.75 1.69 7.85
N ALA A 185 -7.10 2.80 7.51
CA ALA A 185 -5.65 2.85 7.33
C ALA A 185 -4.88 2.49 8.61
N ILE A 186 -5.28 3.08 9.75
CA ILE A 186 -4.67 2.82 11.06
C ILE A 186 -4.91 1.37 11.50
N TYR A 187 -6.11 0.84 11.24
CA TYR A 187 -6.42 -0.56 11.52
C TYR A 187 -5.47 -1.50 10.77
N GLY A 188 -5.25 -1.24 9.48
CA GLY A 188 -4.34 -2.05 8.67
C GLY A 188 -2.88 -1.94 9.07
N PHE A 189 -2.43 -0.75 9.46
CA PHE A 189 -1.10 -0.54 10.03
C PHE A 189 -0.87 -1.40 11.29
N PHE A 190 -1.83 -1.41 12.22
CA PHE A 190 -1.70 -2.13 13.48
C PHE A 190 -2.01 -3.62 13.39
N HIS A 191 -2.83 -4.05 12.45
CA HIS A 191 -3.14 -5.45 12.16
C HIS A 191 -2.49 -5.85 10.84
N ALA A 192 -1.20 -5.52 10.73
CA ALA A 192 -0.42 -5.91 9.58
C ALA A 192 -0.51 -7.44 9.39
N LYS A 193 -0.78 -7.87 8.16
CA LYS A 193 -0.91 -9.28 7.76
C LYS A 193 0.12 -9.59 6.69
N TYR A 194 0.65 -10.80 6.74
CA TYR A 194 1.52 -11.29 5.68
C TYR A 194 0.69 -11.76 4.47
N VAL A 195 1.26 -11.60 3.29
CA VAL A 195 0.82 -12.31 2.09
C VAL A 195 1.44 -13.70 2.17
N THR A 196 0.61 -14.74 2.32
CA THR A 196 1.09 -16.13 2.48
C THR A 196 1.99 -16.57 1.33
N GLU A 197 1.71 -16.12 0.10
CA GLU A 197 2.51 -16.44 -1.09
C GLU A 197 3.92 -15.83 -1.04
N VAL A 198 4.05 -14.60 -0.52
CA VAL A 198 5.34 -13.88 -0.43
C VAL A 198 6.14 -14.34 0.78
N LYS A 199 5.49 -14.80 1.85
CA LYS A 199 6.14 -15.35 3.04
C LYS A 199 7.05 -16.54 2.68
N ASN A 200 6.61 -17.40 1.77
CA ASN A 200 7.38 -18.57 1.34
C ASN A 200 8.63 -18.21 0.53
N PHE A 201 8.71 -16.99 -0.03
CA PHE A 201 9.91 -16.50 -0.71
C PHE A 201 10.99 -15.97 0.24
N ASP A 202 10.62 -15.60 1.48
CA ASP A 202 11.49 -14.88 2.44
C ASP A 202 11.84 -15.72 3.68
N GLU A 203 11.14 -16.85 3.90
CA GLU A 203 11.60 -17.83 4.88
C GLU A 203 12.90 -18.47 4.36
N PRO A 204 13.96 -18.56 5.18
CA PRO A 204 15.18 -19.25 4.81
C PRO A 204 14.85 -20.74 4.73
N GLU A 205 14.36 -21.19 3.58
CA GLU A 205 14.40 -22.60 3.23
C GLU A 205 15.85 -23.01 3.41
N THR A 206 16.08 -23.94 4.33
CA THR A 206 17.38 -24.58 4.52
C THR A 206 17.90 -24.93 3.13
N MET A 207 19.04 -24.36 2.73
CA MET A 207 19.65 -24.50 1.40
C MET A 207 19.93 -25.99 1.07
N LYS A 208 18.88 -26.72 0.77
CA LYS A 208 18.90 -28.01 0.10
C LYS A 208 18.22 -27.72 -1.21
N VAL A 209 19.05 -27.31 -2.18
CA VAL A 209 18.65 -27.23 -3.57
C VAL A 209 18.41 -28.67 -4.02
N ASP A 210 17.21 -29.17 -3.78
CA ASP A 210 16.75 -30.39 -4.43
C ASP A 210 16.48 -30.00 -5.87
N ARG A 211 17.37 -30.40 -6.79
CA ARG A 211 17.26 -30.10 -8.23
C ARG A 211 15.98 -30.65 -8.87
N ASN A 212 15.16 -31.38 -8.11
CA ASN A 212 13.93 -32.02 -8.55
C ASN A 212 12.64 -31.39 -8.00
N GLN A 213 12.70 -30.32 -7.21
CA GLN A 213 11.47 -29.60 -6.84
C GLN A 213 10.96 -28.79 -8.04
N LYS A 214 9.89 -29.27 -8.67
CA LYS A 214 9.11 -28.50 -9.64
C LYS A 214 8.44 -27.36 -8.89
N SER A 215 8.85 -26.12 -9.18
CA SER A 215 8.23 -24.95 -8.57
C SER A 215 6.85 -24.71 -9.20
N GLU A 216 5.79 -25.17 -8.53
CA GLU A 216 4.41 -24.87 -8.93
C GLU A 216 4.04 -23.46 -8.46
N TYR A 217 4.11 -22.49 -9.36
CA TYR A 217 3.72 -21.11 -9.06
C TYR A 217 2.21 -20.94 -9.21
N HIS A 218 1.57 -20.41 -8.16
CA HIS A 218 0.18 -19.98 -8.22
C HIS A 218 0.12 -18.47 -8.48
N LEU A 219 -0.54 -18.06 -9.55
CA LEU A 219 -0.83 -16.65 -9.85
C LEU A 219 -2.35 -16.50 -9.94
N PHE A 220 -2.93 -15.66 -9.08
CA PHE A 220 -4.39 -15.53 -8.94
C PHE A 220 -5.12 -16.87 -8.70
N GLY A 221 -4.50 -17.78 -7.95
CA GLY A 221 -5.10 -19.08 -7.61
C GLY A 221 -5.04 -20.15 -8.72
N LYS A 222 -4.36 -19.89 -9.84
CA LYS A 222 -4.09 -20.89 -10.89
C LYS A 222 -2.62 -21.27 -10.94
N ILE A 223 -2.34 -22.57 -11.09
CA ILE A 223 -0.99 -23.08 -11.34
C ILE A 223 -0.57 -22.59 -12.72
N ILE A 224 0.50 -21.79 -12.79
CA ILE A 224 1.14 -21.41 -14.04
C ILE A 224 2.19 -22.47 -14.35
N SER A 225 2.08 -23.08 -15.53
CA SER A 225 3.10 -24.00 -16.00
C SER A 225 4.30 -23.23 -16.57
N VAL A 226 5.49 -23.83 -16.49
CA VAL A 226 6.71 -23.28 -17.10
C VAL A 226 6.56 -23.08 -18.62
N VAL A 227 5.65 -23.83 -19.26
CA VAL A 227 5.31 -23.68 -20.68
C VAL A 227 4.56 -22.37 -20.93
N ASP A 228 3.61 -22.02 -20.06
CA ASP A 228 2.85 -20.77 -20.14
C ASP A 228 3.76 -19.56 -19.86
N GLU A 229 4.65 -19.68 -18.88
CA GLU A 229 5.65 -18.66 -18.55
C GLU A 229 6.61 -18.42 -19.73
N ASN A 230 7.06 -19.50 -20.40
CA ASN A 230 7.90 -19.42 -21.59
C ASN A 230 7.17 -18.76 -22.77
N PHE A 231 5.89 -19.08 -22.98
CA PHE A 231 5.09 -18.44 -24.01
C PHE A 231 4.91 -16.94 -23.74
N SER A 232 4.59 -16.57 -22.50
CA SER A 232 4.49 -15.18 -22.06
C SER A 232 5.80 -14.42 -22.28
N ALA A 233 6.93 -15.00 -21.88
CA ALA A 233 8.25 -14.41 -22.06
C ALA A 233 8.56 -14.16 -23.54
N LYS A 234 8.33 -15.17 -24.41
CA LYS A 234 8.54 -15.02 -25.87
C LYS A 234 7.67 -13.91 -26.42
N LEU A 235 6.37 -13.92 -26.12
CA LEU A 235 5.44 -12.91 -26.62
C LEU A 235 5.87 -11.50 -26.21
N LEU A 236 6.21 -11.31 -24.94
CA LEU A 236 6.62 -10.03 -24.40
C LEU A 236 7.91 -9.52 -25.06
N PHE A 237 8.96 -10.36 -25.17
CA PHE A 237 10.19 -9.91 -25.82
C PHE A 237 10.04 -9.68 -27.33
N VAL A 238 9.18 -10.42 -28.04
CA VAL A 238 8.86 -10.11 -29.44
C VAL A 238 8.22 -8.72 -29.55
N MET A 239 7.22 -8.44 -28.70
CA MET A 239 6.55 -7.15 -28.68
C MET A 239 7.51 -5.99 -28.34
N LEU A 240 8.39 -6.19 -27.36
CA LEU A 240 9.40 -5.19 -26.99
C LEU A 240 10.38 -4.89 -28.13
N ASN A 241 10.89 -5.93 -28.80
CA ASN A 241 11.77 -5.76 -29.97
C ASN A 241 11.04 -5.04 -31.11
N LEU A 242 9.75 -5.31 -31.35
CA LEU A 242 8.95 -4.61 -32.35
C LEU A 242 8.78 -3.12 -32.01
N VAL A 243 8.54 -2.79 -30.74
CA VAL A 243 8.43 -1.40 -30.29
C VAL A 243 9.74 -0.65 -30.47
N ILE A 244 10.88 -1.25 -30.09
CA ILE A 244 12.20 -0.65 -30.31
C ILE A 244 12.48 -0.47 -31.80
N LEU A 245 12.11 -1.44 -32.64
CA LEU A 245 12.28 -1.34 -34.08
C LEU A 245 11.49 -0.16 -34.66
N ILE A 246 10.22 0.01 -34.26
CA ILE A 246 9.39 1.14 -34.70
C ILE A 246 10.00 2.47 -34.23
N LEU A 247 10.48 2.53 -32.98
CA LEU A 247 11.11 3.71 -32.41
C LEU A 247 12.39 4.08 -33.18
N ASN A 248 13.27 3.11 -33.41
CA ASN A 248 14.50 3.31 -34.17
C ASN A 248 14.23 3.74 -35.63
N LEU A 249 13.21 3.17 -36.28
CA LEU A 249 12.79 3.62 -37.62
C LEU A 249 12.25 5.05 -37.61
N GLY A 250 11.49 5.41 -36.57
CA GLY A 250 11.01 6.76 -36.35
C GLY A 250 12.15 7.76 -36.16
N ASP A 251 13.14 7.41 -35.35
CA ASP A 251 14.34 8.23 -35.12
C ASP A 251 15.16 8.40 -36.39
N LEU A 252 15.33 7.33 -37.19
CA LEU A 252 15.98 7.42 -38.49
C LEU A 252 15.23 8.36 -39.43
N ASN A 253 13.90 8.27 -39.50
CA ASN A 253 13.11 9.18 -40.33
C ASN A 253 13.22 10.64 -39.84
N PHE A 254 13.15 10.86 -38.53
CA PHE A 254 13.22 12.20 -37.93
C PHE A 254 14.60 12.85 -38.15
N ILE A 255 15.69 12.12 -37.91
CA ILE A 255 17.07 12.63 -38.01
C ILE A 255 17.50 12.81 -39.47
N PHE A 256 17.16 11.87 -40.34
CA PHE A 256 17.69 11.84 -41.72
C PHE A 256 16.75 12.44 -42.76
N ILE A 257 15.44 12.51 -42.52
CA ILE A 257 14.44 12.90 -43.53
C ILE A 257 13.74 14.22 -43.15
N ASP A 258 13.07 14.29 -42.00
CA ASP A 258 12.14 15.40 -41.73
C ASP A 258 12.76 16.62 -41.03
N GLN A 259 13.88 16.47 -40.30
CA GLN A 259 14.72 17.52 -39.66
C GLN A 259 14.00 18.70 -38.97
N THR A 260 12.70 18.61 -38.73
CA THR A 260 11.85 19.69 -38.24
C THR A 260 11.28 19.27 -36.91
N LEU A 261 11.54 20.09 -35.89
CA LEU A 261 10.93 19.90 -34.57
C LEU A 261 9.44 20.24 -34.66
N PRO A 262 8.56 19.49 -33.97
CA PRO A 262 7.16 19.87 -33.87
C PRO A 262 7.04 21.28 -33.29
N GLU A 263 6.19 22.12 -33.88
CA GLU A 263 6.12 23.59 -33.70
C GLU A 263 5.87 24.09 -32.25
N ASN A 264 5.75 23.22 -31.25
CA ASN A 264 5.35 23.54 -29.87
C ASN A 264 6.34 23.10 -28.77
N TYR A 265 7.55 22.63 -29.09
CA TYR A 265 8.53 22.19 -28.08
C TYR A 265 9.82 23.01 -28.10
N THR A 266 10.23 23.49 -26.91
CA THR A 266 11.57 24.08 -26.73
C THR A 266 12.60 22.97 -26.54
N PHE A 267 13.80 23.11 -27.10
CA PHE A 267 14.91 22.14 -26.96
C PHE A 267 15.16 21.70 -25.51
N ALA A 268 15.08 22.62 -24.55
CA ALA A 268 15.29 22.33 -23.14
C ALA A 268 14.20 21.43 -22.52
N GLN A 269 12.93 21.64 -22.91
CA GLN A 269 11.81 20.81 -22.43
C GLN A 269 11.86 19.41 -23.05
N PHE A 270 12.23 19.31 -24.33
CA PHE A 270 12.47 18.05 -25.01
C PHE A 270 13.58 17.23 -24.32
N LEU A 271 14.68 17.88 -23.94
CA LEU A 271 15.79 17.20 -23.26
C LEU A 271 15.43 16.75 -21.84
N HIS A 272 14.82 17.61 -21.03
CA HIS A 272 14.50 17.28 -19.64
C HIS A 272 13.46 16.15 -19.53
N GLN A 273 12.43 16.20 -20.37
CA GLN A 273 11.40 15.16 -20.40
C GLN A 273 11.92 13.85 -21.03
N GLY A 274 12.77 13.96 -22.06
CA GLY A 274 13.41 12.82 -22.72
C GLY A 274 14.33 12.03 -21.77
N VAL A 275 15.24 12.72 -21.07
CA VAL A 275 16.20 12.07 -20.16
C VAL A 275 15.49 11.36 -19.00
N GLY A 276 14.48 12.00 -18.40
CA GLY A 276 13.70 11.38 -17.32
C GLY A 276 12.98 10.11 -17.76
N THR A 277 12.36 10.16 -18.95
CA THR A 277 11.66 9.00 -19.54
C THR A 277 12.63 7.85 -19.86
N LEU A 278 13.85 8.17 -20.28
CA LEU A 278 14.90 7.22 -20.62
C LEU A 278 15.49 6.52 -19.38
N ILE A 279 15.72 7.27 -18.29
CA ILE A 279 16.12 6.66 -17.00
C ILE A 279 15.03 5.73 -16.49
N PHE A 280 13.77 6.17 -16.55
CA PHE A 280 12.63 5.37 -16.10
C PHE A 280 12.46 4.08 -16.91
N SER A 281 12.65 4.14 -18.23
CA SER A 281 12.56 2.95 -19.09
C SER A 281 13.65 1.93 -18.77
N ILE A 282 14.89 2.35 -18.48
CA ILE A 282 15.99 1.45 -18.09
C ILE A 282 15.64 0.69 -16.80
N ILE A 283 15.07 1.36 -15.80
CA ILE A 283 14.67 0.72 -14.53
C ILE A 283 13.61 -0.36 -14.77
N ILE A 284 12.57 -0.04 -15.57
CA ILE A 284 11.54 -1.00 -15.96
C ILE A 284 12.17 -2.17 -16.72
N SER A 285 13.12 -1.88 -17.62
CA SER A 285 13.77 -2.92 -18.40
C SER A 285 14.52 -3.93 -17.53
N ILE A 286 15.29 -3.44 -16.55
CA ILE A 286 15.99 -4.29 -15.57
C ILE A 286 14.99 -5.14 -14.79
N ALA A 287 13.87 -4.57 -14.34
CA ALA A 287 12.84 -5.30 -13.60
C ALA A 287 12.21 -6.44 -14.43
N ILE A 288 11.94 -6.20 -15.72
CA ILE A 288 11.39 -7.20 -16.64
C ILE A 288 12.38 -8.36 -16.84
N VAL A 289 13.67 -8.06 -17.08
CA VAL A 289 14.71 -9.10 -17.23
C VAL A 289 14.82 -9.93 -15.96
N LEU A 290 14.93 -9.27 -14.80
CA LEU A 290 15.05 -9.97 -13.52
C LEU A 290 13.81 -10.83 -13.23
N PHE A 291 12.61 -10.36 -13.58
CA PHE A 291 11.38 -11.11 -13.39
C PHE A 291 11.37 -12.42 -14.21
N TYR A 292 11.62 -12.34 -15.52
CA TYR A 292 11.55 -13.52 -16.39
C TYR A 292 12.75 -14.47 -16.26
N PHE A 293 13.93 -13.97 -15.85
CA PHE A 293 15.13 -14.81 -15.65
C PHE A 293 15.37 -15.23 -14.20
N ARG A 294 14.42 -15.00 -13.29
CA ARG A 294 14.52 -15.34 -11.86
C ARG A 294 14.62 -16.85 -11.58
N GLY A 295 14.07 -17.71 -12.45
CA GLY A 295 13.80 -19.11 -12.12
C GLY A 295 14.19 -20.14 -13.19
N GLU A 296 13.40 -21.22 -13.29
CA GLU A 296 13.66 -22.40 -14.15
C GLU A 296 13.89 -22.03 -15.64
N LEU A 297 13.32 -20.90 -16.11
CA LEU A 297 13.54 -20.36 -17.46
C LEU A 297 15.01 -20.07 -17.79
N ASN A 298 15.85 -19.73 -16.79
CA ASN A 298 17.28 -19.51 -17.01
C ASN A 298 18.04 -20.84 -17.22
N PHE A 299 17.59 -21.92 -16.58
CA PHE A 299 18.26 -23.23 -16.55
C PHE A 299 17.73 -24.22 -17.60
N LEU A 300 16.60 -23.92 -18.25
CA LEU A 300 16.09 -24.71 -19.36
C LEU A 300 17.03 -24.64 -20.58
N SER A 301 17.64 -25.78 -20.89
CA SER A 301 18.56 -25.96 -22.04
C SER A 301 17.89 -25.70 -23.41
N GLN A 302 16.55 -25.72 -23.48
CA GLN A 302 15.77 -25.56 -24.71
C GLN A 302 15.37 -24.10 -25.03
N ASN A 303 15.62 -23.12 -24.15
CA ASN A 303 15.11 -21.74 -24.31
C ASN A 303 16.15 -20.74 -24.87
N LYS A 304 16.98 -21.16 -25.83
CA LYS A 304 17.94 -20.27 -26.51
C LYS A 304 17.26 -19.06 -27.18
N PHE A 305 16.03 -19.24 -27.70
CA PHE A 305 15.28 -18.18 -28.38
C PHE A 305 14.93 -17.00 -27.46
N VAL A 306 14.46 -17.26 -26.23
CA VAL A 306 14.12 -16.19 -25.27
C VAL A 306 15.36 -15.40 -24.88
N LYS A 307 16.50 -16.10 -24.68
CA LYS A 307 17.79 -15.44 -24.39
C LYS A 307 18.22 -14.53 -25.55
N ILE A 308 18.13 -15.00 -26.79
CA ILE A 308 18.46 -14.20 -27.98
C ILE A 308 17.56 -12.97 -28.09
N LEU A 309 16.25 -13.12 -27.89
CA LEU A 309 15.30 -12.01 -27.95
C LEU A 309 15.54 -10.97 -26.84
N ALA A 310 15.90 -11.42 -25.64
CA ALA A 310 16.28 -10.53 -24.55
C ALA A 310 17.60 -9.79 -24.84
N TYR A 311 18.61 -10.48 -25.40
CA TYR A 311 19.86 -9.84 -25.80
C TYR A 311 19.68 -8.85 -26.94
N LEU A 312 18.86 -9.18 -27.95
CA LEU A 312 18.54 -8.26 -29.05
C LEU A 312 17.84 -6.99 -28.55
N TRP A 313 17.01 -7.11 -27.52
CA TRP A 313 16.31 -5.97 -26.96
C TRP A 313 17.18 -5.08 -26.07
N LEU A 314 18.20 -5.66 -25.42
CA LEU A 314 19.15 -4.90 -24.61
C LEU A 314 20.20 -4.15 -25.45
N LEU A 315 20.34 -4.50 -26.73
CA LEU A 315 21.29 -3.91 -27.67
C LEU A 315 20.65 -2.71 -28.36
#